data_AF-A0A855X3C7-F1
#
_entry.id   AF-A0A855X3C7-F1
#
_cell.length_a   1.000
_cell.length_b   1.000
_cell.length_c   1.000
_cell.angle_alpha   90.00
_cell.angle_beta   90.00
_cell.angle_gamma   90.00
#
_symmetry.space_group_name_H-M   'P 1'
#
loop_
_entity.id
_entity.type
_entity.pdbx_description
1 polymer ?
#
loop_
_entity_poly.entity_id
_entity_poly.type
_entity_poly.pdbx_seq_one_letter_code
_entity_poly.pdbx_strand_id
1 'polypeptide(L)'
;MTSHPKDLSRSLVDLMADEPRVMPHIHLPMQSGSNRILKKMGRQYSIEHYMSIVEYIRATVPYVSLTTDLIVGFPSETEEEYEATLAAVRAIQFDAAFMFRYSIRPGTTAAKEADDIPEAEKIRRLNGLIALQQRISVERNQRELGEIRYGMVEGTSRRSRELLRARTEGNKMVLFKGNGTTGAGQVVPIRITSADAFTLHGEIAGSH
;
A
#
# COMPACT_ATOMS: atom_id res chain seq x y z
N MET A 1 -13.93 -0.94 -8.97
CA MET A 1 -13.53 0.47 -9.13
C MET A 1 -12.55 0.78 -8.02
N THR A 2 -11.28 1.00 -8.36
CA THR A 2 -10.27 1.45 -7.39
C THR A 2 -10.41 2.95 -7.19
N SER A 3 -10.17 3.44 -5.97
CA SER A 3 -10.24 4.85 -5.61
C SER A 3 -9.20 5.63 -6.43
N HIS A 4 -9.61 6.20 -7.56
CA HIS A 4 -8.75 7.06 -8.33
C HIS A 4 -8.51 8.35 -7.50
N PRO A 5 -7.28 8.92 -7.44
CA PRO A 5 -7.02 10.06 -6.57
C PRO A 5 -7.91 11.30 -6.78
N LYS A 6 -8.50 11.42 -7.98
CA LYS A 6 -9.45 12.49 -8.30
C LYS A 6 -10.84 12.29 -7.71
N ASP A 7 -11.19 11.05 -7.39
CA ASP A 7 -12.55 10.66 -6.98
C ASP A 7 -12.65 10.50 -5.46
N LEU A 8 -11.53 10.63 -4.73
CA LEU A 8 -11.51 10.64 -3.28
C LEU A 8 -11.90 12.03 -2.76
N SER A 9 -13.17 12.21 -2.43
CA SER A 9 -13.68 13.44 -1.83
C SER A 9 -13.29 13.54 -0.34
N ARG A 10 -13.19 14.77 0.17
CA ARG A 10 -13.01 15.02 1.61
C ARG A 10 -14.12 14.37 2.44
N SER A 11 -15.37 14.47 1.97
CA SER A 11 -16.53 13.87 2.64
C SER A 11 -16.41 12.35 2.82
N LEU A 12 -15.73 11.66 1.90
CA LEU A 12 -15.47 10.23 2.04
C LEU A 12 -14.42 9.96 3.13
N VAL A 13 -13.35 10.77 3.18
CA VAL A 13 -12.33 10.67 4.23
C VAL A 13 -12.93 10.99 5.61
N ASP A 14 -13.79 12.00 5.69
CA ASP A 14 -14.48 12.38 6.94
C ASP A 14 -15.40 11.23 7.40
N LEU A 15 -16.17 10.64 6.48
CA LEU A 15 -16.99 9.47 6.77
C LEU A 15 -16.16 8.28 7.27
N MET A 16 -14.97 8.06 6.70
CA MET A 16 -14.05 7.01 7.18
C MET A 16 -13.58 7.25 8.61
N ALA A 17 -13.46 8.51 9.04
CA ALA A 17 -13.08 8.84 10.41
C ALA A 17 -14.25 8.67 11.40
N ASP A 18 -15.47 8.97 10.96
CA ASP A 18 -16.66 9.00 11.82
C ASP A 18 -17.40 7.66 11.93
N GLU A 19 -17.28 6.75 10.95
CA GLU A 19 -18.00 5.47 10.92
C GLU A 19 -17.04 4.28 11.19
N PRO A 20 -17.09 3.67 12.39
CA PRO A 20 -16.20 2.55 12.77
C PRO A 20 -16.35 1.29 11.89
N ARG A 21 -17.47 1.16 11.18
CA ARG A 21 -17.69 0.03 10.25
C ARG A 21 -16.89 0.20 8.96
N VAL A 22 -16.45 1.41 8.63
CA VAL A 22 -15.60 1.66 7.47
C VAL A 22 -14.15 1.41 7.86
N MET A 23 -13.52 0.47 7.17
CA MET A 23 -12.15 0.07 7.47
C MET A 23 -11.18 1.21 7.13
N PRO A 24 -10.17 1.50 7.99
CA PRO A 24 -9.18 2.56 7.76
C PRO A 24 -8.10 2.10 6.77
N HIS A 25 -8.51 1.66 5.57
CA HIS A 25 -7.62 1.25 4.48
C HIS A 25 -7.99 2.01 3.21
N ILE A 26 -7.01 2.73 2.64
CA ILE A 26 -7.16 3.45 1.38
C ILE A 26 -6.11 2.96 0.40
N HIS A 27 -6.56 2.53 -0.77
CA HIS A 27 -5.68 2.30 -1.92
C HIS A 27 -5.78 3.48 -2.88
N LEU A 28 -4.71 4.26 -2.99
CA LEU A 28 -4.64 5.52 -3.72
C LEU A 28 -3.50 5.50 -4.74
N PRO A 29 -3.74 5.12 -6.01
CA PRO A 29 -2.68 4.95 -7.00
C PRO A 29 -1.94 6.26 -7.35
N MET A 30 -0.70 6.41 -6.91
CA MET A 30 0.17 7.55 -7.25
C MET A 30 0.71 7.44 -8.68
N GLN A 31 1.14 6.24 -9.08
CA GLN A 31 1.80 5.90 -10.35
C GLN A 31 3.24 6.42 -10.50
N SER A 32 3.47 7.73 -10.38
CA SER A 32 4.79 8.36 -10.51
C SER A 32 4.89 9.61 -9.64
N GLY A 33 6.10 9.99 -9.23
CA GLY A 33 6.38 11.26 -8.55
C GLY A 33 6.67 12.43 -9.49
N SER A 34 6.71 12.22 -10.81
CA SER A 34 6.93 13.30 -11.80
C SER A 34 5.62 13.78 -12.42
N ASN A 35 5.34 15.08 -12.33
CA ASN A 35 4.19 15.71 -12.99
C ASN A 35 4.20 15.52 -14.52
N ARG A 36 5.38 15.50 -15.15
CA ARG A 36 5.51 15.26 -16.59
C ARG A 36 5.12 13.82 -16.93
N ILE A 37 5.64 12.85 -16.19
CA ILE A 37 5.31 11.42 -16.39
C ILE A 37 3.84 11.15 -16.08
N LEU A 38 3.30 11.69 -15.00
CA LEU A 38 1.86 11.62 -14.67
C LEU A 38 1.00 12.12 -15.83
N LYS A 39 1.36 13.27 -16.43
CA LYS A 39 0.66 13.80 -17.61
C LYS A 39 0.75 12.86 -18.80
N LYS A 40 1.92 12.28 -19.08
CA LYS A 40 2.11 11.28 -20.16
C LYS A 40 1.31 9.98 -19.90
N MET A 41 1.12 9.61 -18.64
CA MET A 41 0.25 8.52 -18.21
C MET A 41 -1.26 8.88 -18.29
N GLY A 42 -1.62 10.10 -18.71
CA GLY A 42 -3.01 10.56 -18.81
C GLY A 42 -3.63 10.94 -17.46
N ARG A 43 -2.84 11.14 -16.42
CA ARG A 43 -3.33 11.63 -15.13
C ARG A 43 -3.60 13.13 -15.22
N GLN A 44 -4.69 13.57 -14.59
CA GLN A 44 -5.06 15.00 -14.53
C GLN A 44 -4.93 15.50 -13.07
N TYR A 45 -3.93 15.03 -12.34
CA TYR A 45 -3.55 15.51 -11.01
C TYR A 45 -2.03 15.72 -10.99
N SER A 46 -1.57 16.60 -10.11
CA SER A 46 -0.14 16.80 -9.85
C SER A 46 0.30 16.06 -8.58
N ILE A 47 1.61 15.90 -8.40
CA ILE A 47 2.18 15.28 -7.20
C ILE A 47 1.88 16.13 -5.96
N GLU A 48 1.87 17.45 -6.07
CA GLU A 48 1.53 18.37 -4.97
C GLU A 48 0.08 18.19 -4.54
N HIS A 49 -0.84 18.07 -5.51
CA HIS A 49 -2.23 17.78 -5.20
C HIS A 49 -2.39 16.40 -4.53
N TYR A 50 -1.70 15.38 -5.05
CA TYR A 50 -1.70 14.05 -4.43
C TYR A 50 -1.19 14.09 -2.98
N MET A 51 -0.09 14.79 -2.72
CA MET A 51 0.47 14.97 -1.38
C MET A 51 -0.52 15.66 -0.44
N SER A 52 -1.22 16.71 -0.90
CA SER A 52 -2.24 17.39 -0.10
C SER A 52 -3.41 16.47 0.30
N ILE A 53 -3.78 15.52 -0.57
CA ILE A 53 -4.79 14.50 -0.26
C ILE A 53 -4.26 13.53 0.80
N VAL A 54 -3.02 13.06 0.65
CA VAL A 54 -2.38 12.17 1.64
C VAL A 54 -2.27 12.82 3.02
N GLU A 55 -1.87 14.09 3.06
CA GLU A 55 -1.81 14.87 4.31
C GLU A 55 -3.18 14.96 4.98
N TYR A 56 -4.22 15.27 4.20
CA TYR A 56 -5.59 15.32 4.71
C TYR A 56 -6.06 13.97 5.26
N ILE A 57 -5.84 12.89 4.52
CA ILE A 57 -6.17 11.53 4.94
C ILE A 57 -5.53 11.21 6.28
N ARG A 58 -4.23 11.48 6.45
CA ARG A 58 -3.50 11.16 7.68
C ARG A 58 -3.88 12.02 8.87
N ALA A 59 -4.22 13.29 8.62
CA ALA A 59 -4.70 14.18 9.67
C ALA A 59 -6.08 13.76 10.17
N THR A 60 -6.92 13.23 9.28
CA THR A 60 -8.33 12.89 9.58
C THR A 60 -8.49 11.46 10.08
N VAL A 61 -7.70 10.51 9.55
CA VAL A 61 -7.72 9.09 9.93
C VAL A 61 -6.31 8.67 10.39
N PRO A 62 -5.95 8.88 11.67
CA PRO A 62 -4.57 8.72 12.15
C PRO A 62 -3.97 7.32 11.93
N TYR A 63 -4.80 6.27 11.95
CA TYR A 63 -4.38 4.87 11.80
C TYR A 63 -4.61 4.31 10.39
N VAL A 64 -4.78 5.18 9.39
CA VAL A 64 -5.02 4.76 8.01
C VAL A 64 -3.84 3.96 7.45
N SER A 65 -4.18 2.79 6.91
CA SER A 65 -3.31 2.00 6.06
C SER A 65 -3.42 2.55 4.63
N LEU A 66 -2.32 3.11 4.11
CA LEU A 66 -2.30 3.70 2.78
C LEU A 66 -1.49 2.83 1.82
N THR A 67 -2.09 2.40 0.73
CA THR A 67 -1.41 1.62 -0.32
C THR A 67 -1.52 2.28 -1.68
N THR A 68 -0.59 1.97 -2.59
CA THR A 68 -0.51 2.62 -3.91
C THR A 68 -0.07 1.66 -5.01
N ASP A 69 -0.21 2.10 -6.26
CA ASP A 69 0.48 1.53 -7.42
C ASP A 69 1.58 2.49 -7.88
N LEU A 70 2.71 1.95 -8.33
CA LEU A 70 3.86 2.68 -8.86
C LEU A 70 4.37 2.02 -10.13
N ILE A 71 4.71 2.83 -11.14
CA ILE A 71 5.29 2.39 -12.41
C ILE A 71 6.61 3.13 -12.61
N VAL A 72 7.69 2.39 -12.85
CA VAL A 72 9.02 2.93 -13.18
C VAL A 72 9.46 2.51 -14.58
N GLY A 73 10.37 3.26 -15.17
CA GLY A 73 10.88 3.03 -16.53
C GLY A 73 9.86 3.35 -17.62
N PHE A 74 8.95 4.29 -17.35
CA PHE A 74 7.99 4.77 -18.36
C PHE A 74 8.73 5.44 -19.53
N PRO A 75 8.23 5.39 -20.77
CA PRO A 75 8.90 6.03 -21.91
C PRO A 75 9.28 7.49 -21.64
N SER A 76 10.54 7.81 -21.93
CA SER A 76 11.27 9.06 -21.67
C SER A 76 11.53 9.42 -20.21
N GLU A 77 11.26 8.55 -19.23
CA GLU A 77 11.50 8.84 -17.81
C GLU A 77 12.98 9.07 -17.53
N THR A 78 13.32 10.28 -17.09
CA THR A 78 14.71 10.64 -16.76
C THR A 78 15.09 10.14 -15.36
N GLU A 79 16.38 10.17 -15.05
CA GLU A 79 16.85 9.76 -13.72
C GLU A 79 16.32 10.68 -12.62
N GLU A 80 16.22 11.98 -12.87
CA GLU A 80 15.68 12.98 -11.93
C GLU A 80 14.20 12.70 -11.61
N GLU A 81 13.43 12.21 -12.58
CA GLU A 81 12.02 11.89 -12.40
C GLU A 81 11.80 10.56 -11.68
N TYR A 82 12.69 9.59 -11.91
CA TYR A 82 12.77 8.39 -11.11
C TYR A 82 13.09 8.74 -9.65
N GLU A 83 14.09 9.61 -9.42
CA GLU A 83 14.44 10.07 -8.07
C GLU A 83 13.32 10.89 -7.42
N ALA A 84 12.58 11.71 -8.18
CA ALA A 84 11.38 12.38 -7.69
C ALA A 84 10.31 11.38 -7.22
N THR A 85 10.17 10.25 -7.91
CA THR A 85 9.29 9.14 -7.49
C THR A 85 9.77 8.53 -6.17
N LEU A 86 11.07 8.25 -6.03
CA LEU A 86 11.62 7.74 -4.77
C LEU A 86 11.46 8.76 -3.62
N ALA A 87 11.63 10.05 -3.90
CA ALA A 87 11.45 11.13 -2.94
C ALA A 87 10.00 11.22 -2.45
N ALA A 88 9.03 11.15 -3.36
CA ALA A 88 7.61 11.10 -3.02
C ALA A 88 7.29 9.88 -2.13
N VAL A 89 7.79 8.69 -2.47
CA VAL A 89 7.59 7.48 -1.66
C VAL A 89 8.22 7.63 -0.27
N ARG A 90 9.42 8.22 -0.17
CA ARG A 90 10.08 8.55 1.12
C ARG A 90 9.25 9.54 1.94
N ALA A 91 8.63 10.53 1.34
CA ALA A 91 7.81 11.50 2.07
C ALA A 91 6.47 10.89 2.51
N ILE A 92 5.82 10.14 1.63
CA ILE A 92 4.49 9.58 1.87
C ILE A 92 4.55 8.40 2.84
N GLN A 93 5.58 7.55 2.81
CA GLN A 93 5.69 6.39 3.71
C GLN A 93 4.47 5.44 3.61
N PHE A 94 4.20 4.88 2.43
CA PHE A 94 3.10 3.93 2.21
C PHE A 94 3.24 2.65 3.04
N ASP A 95 2.12 2.08 3.50
CA ASP A 95 2.11 0.79 4.19
C ASP A 95 2.46 -0.36 3.23
N ALA A 96 1.99 -0.28 1.99
CA ALA A 96 2.38 -1.20 0.91
C ALA A 96 2.24 -0.54 -0.47
N ALA A 97 2.98 -1.02 -1.46
CA ALA A 97 2.83 -0.58 -2.84
C ALA A 97 2.89 -1.77 -3.82
N PHE A 98 2.06 -1.73 -4.85
CA PHE A 98 2.26 -2.55 -6.03
C PHE A 98 3.21 -1.82 -6.97
N MET A 99 4.34 -2.44 -7.26
CA MET A 99 5.42 -1.81 -8.01
C MET A 99 5.62 -2.58 -9.31
N PHE A 100 5.59 -1.85 -10.41
CA PHE A 100 5.72 -2.40 -11.74
C PHE A 100 6.81 -1.66 -12.49
N ARG A 101 7.53 -2.37 -13.35
CA ARG A 101 8.22 -1.72 -14.46
C ARG A 101 7.25 -1.53 -15.61
N TYR A 102 7.44 -0.48 -16.39
CA TYR A 102 6.65 -0.26 -17.58
C TYR A 102 6.76 -1.45 -18.55
N SER A 103 5.60 -1.91 -19.02
CA SER A 103 5.50 -2.79 -20.17
C SER A 103 4.46 -2.24 -21.13
N ILE A 104 4.76 -2.30 -22.42
CA ILE A 104 3.83 -1.82 -23.46
C ILE A 104 2.55 -2.64 -23.38
N ARG A 105 1.42 -1.93 -23.28
CA ARG A 105 0.09 -2.51 -23.41
C ARG A 105 -0.54 -2.02 -24.71
N PRO A 106 -0.92 -2.94 -25.63
CA PRO A 106 -1.61 -2.57 -26.86
C PRO A 106 -2.82 -1.66 -26.59
N GLY A 107 -3.00 -0.63 -27.42
CA GLY A 107 -4.13 0.29 -27.34
C GLY A 107 -3.98 1.47 -26.37
N THR A 108 -2.86 1.61 -25.66
CA THR A 108 -2.59 2.78 -24.79
C THR A 108 -1.93 3.93 -25.55
N THR A 109 -2.08 5.18 -25.08
CA THR A 109 -1.36 6.35 -25.64
C THR A 109 0.15 6.13 -25.61
N ALA A 110 0.65 5.54 -24.52
CA ALA A 110 2.06 5.22 -24.35
C ALA A 110 2.59 4.18 -25.35
N ALA A 111 1.73 3.30 -25.90
CA ALA A 111 2.14 2.34 -26.93
C ALA A 111 2.49 2.99 -28.28
N LYS A 112 2.16 4.28 -28.46
CA LYS A 112 2.55 5.06 -29.65
C LYS A 112 3.93 5.71 -29.51
N GLU A 113 4.49 5.72 -28.30
CA GLU A 113 5.80 6.30 -28.04
C GLU A 113 6.88 5.23 -28.17
N ALA A 114 8.08 5.63 -28.60
CA ALA A 114 9.22 4.74 -28.58
C ALA A 114 9.63 4.47 -27.12
N ASP A 115 9.71 3.19 -26.76
CA ASP A 115 10.23 2.77 -25.47
C ASP A 115 11.76 2.89 -25.47
N ASP A 116 12.24 4.01 -24.98
CA ASP A 116 13.64 4.45 -24.98
C ASP A 116 14.41 4.06 -23.72
N ILE A 117 13.75 3.41 -22.74
CA ILE A 117 14.38 2.96 -21.50
C ILE A 117 14.78 1.48 -21.64
N PRO A 118 16.07 1.14 -21.57
CA PRO A 118 16.52 -0.26 -21.65
C PRO A 118 15.92 -1.13 -20.53
N GLU A 119 15.61 -2.39 -20.83
CA GLU A 119 15.01 -3.31 -19.83
C GLU A 119 15.88 -3.46 -18.57
N ALA A 120 17.21 -3.47 -18.71
CA ALA A 120 18.15 -3.51 -17.59
C ALA A 120 17.98 -2.31 -16.65
N GLU A 121 17.73 -1.12 -17.21
CA GLU A 121 17.51 0.11 -16.45
C GLU A 121 16.15 0.07 -15.73
N LYS A 122 15.11 -0.43 -16.39
CA LYS A 122 13.80 -0.65 -15.75
C LYS A 122 13.88 -1.60 -14.57
N ILE A 123 14.66 -2.69 -14.70
CA ILE A 123 14.90 -3.65 -13.64
C ILE A 123 15.67 -3.00 -12.48
N ARG A 124 16.72 -2.22 -12.78
CA ARG A 124 17.49 -1.47 -11.76
C ARG A 124 16.57 -0.56 -10.95
N ARG A 125 15.75 0.25 -11.64
CA ARG A 125 14.79 1.18 -11.01
C ARG A 125 13.75 0.46 -10.17
N LEU A 126 13.19 -0.63 -10.69
CA LEU A 126 12.19 -1.42 -9.97
C LEU A 126 12.78 -2.03 -8.69
N ASN A 127 13.98 -2.60 -8.76
CA ASN A 127 14.65 -3.17 -7.59
C ASN A 127 14.97 -2.10 -6.53
N GLY A 128 15.44 -0.93 -6.95
CA GLY A 128 15.65 0.21 -6.04
C GLY A 128 14.37 0.66 -5.34
N LEU A 129 13.26 0.73 -6.08
CA LEU A 129 11.95 1.09 -5.53
C LEU A 129 11.43 0.01 -4.57
N ILE A 130 11.57 -1.28 -4.92
CA ILE A 130 11.21 -2.41 -4.05
C ILE A 130 11.98 -2.35 -2.74
N ALA A 131 13.30 -2.17 -2.79
CA ALA A 131 14.15 -2.09 -1.60
C ALA A 131 13.72 -0.91 -0.69
N LEU A 132 13.44 0.25 -1.27
CA LEU A 132 12.94 1.40 -0.53
C LEU A 132 11.60 1.10 0.14
N GLN A 133 10.62 0.59 -0.61
CA GLN A 133 9.29 0.31 -0.07
C GLN A 133 9.33 -0.78 1.00
N GLN A 134 10.16 -1.82 0.84
CA GLN A 134 10.30 -2.86 1.87
C GLN A 134 10.79 -2.28 3.19
N ARG A 135 11.79 -1.40 3.17
CA ARG A 135 12.27 -0.71 4.37
C ARG A 135 11.15 0.09 5.04
N ILE A 136 10.41 0.88 4.26
CA ILE A 136 9.26 1.66 4.75
C ILE A 136 8.19 0.74 5.35
N SER A 137 7.82 -0.35 4.67
CA SER A 137 6.80 -1.28 5.15
C SER A 137 7.20 -1.96 6.46
N VAL A 138 8.48 -2.31 6.64
CA VAL A 138 8.99 -2.79 7.93
C VAL A 138 8.82 -1.73 9.01
N GLU A 139 9.28 -0.50 8.77
CA GLU A 139 9.16 0.61 9.72
C GLU A 139 7.70 0.92 10.09
N ARG A 140 6.78 0.83 9.12
CA ARG A 140 5.33 1.02 9.32
C ARG A 140 4.73 -0.12 10.14
N ASN A 141 5.05 -1.37 9.82
CA ASN A 141 4.50 -2.52 10.52
C ASN A 141 5.08 -2.68 11.93
N GLN A 142 6.33 -2.26 12.17
CA GLN A 142 6.91 -2.25 13.52
C GLN A 142 6.20 -1.28 14.48
N ARG A 143 5.51 -0.25 13.98
CA ARG A 143 4.69 0.64 14.82
C ARG A 143 3.44 -0.04 15.37
N GLU A 144 3.09 -1.21 14.83
CA GLU A 144 1.94 -2.01 15.28
C GLU A 144 2.32 -2.93 16.46
N LEU A 145 3.60 -3.03 16.84
CA LEU A 145 4.03 -3.96 17.89
C LEU A 145 3.40 -3.61 19.24
N GLY A 146 2.81 -4.61 19.90
CA GLY A 146 2.11 -4.47 21.18
C GLY A 146 0.65 -4.05 21.05
N GLU A 147 0.26 -3.51 19.89
CA GLU A 147 -1.11 -3.09 19.61
C GLU A 147 -2.04 -4.29 19.45
N ILE A 148 -3.32 -4.09 19.77
CA ILE A 148 -4.39 -5.03 19.45
C ILE A 148 -5.05 -4.60 18.15
N ARG A 149 -5.15 -5.53 17.20
CA ARG A 149 -5.86 -5.37 15.92
C ARG A 149 -6.96 -6.40 15.80
N TYR A 150 -8.05 -6.05 15.13
CA TYR A 150 -9.20 -6.93 14.96
C TYR A 150 -9.08 -7.65 13.61
N GLY A 151 -8.70 -8.92 13.66
CA GLY A 151 -8.43 -9.73 12.47
C GLY A 151 -9.63 -10.56 12.05
N MET A 152 -10.14 -10.36 10.83
CA MET A 152 -11.07 -11.28 10.18
C MET A 152 -10.31 -12.52 9.69
N VAL A 153 -10.62 -13.69 10.25
CA VAL A 153 -9.95 -14.96 9.96
C VAL A 153 -10.37 -15.48 8.59
N GLU A 154 -9.40 -15.69 7.70
CA GLU A 154 -9.63 -16.24 6.35
C GLU A 154 -9.46 -17.77 6.32
N GLY A 155 -8.81 -18.36 7.33
CA GLY A 155 -8.56 -19.79 7.44
C GLY A 155 -7.11 -20.11 7.80
N THR A 156 -6.65 -21.33 7.49
CA THR A 156 -5.28 -21.76 7.76
C THR A 156 -4.27 -21.09 6.82
N SER A 157 -3.06 -20.89 7.32
CA SER A 157 -1.94 -20.42 6.52
C SER A 157 -1.58 -21.47 5.47
N ARG A 158 -1.29 -21.02 4.24
CA ARG A 158 -0.83 -21.92 3.16
C ARG A 158 0.48 -22.63 3.49
N ARG A 159 1.29 -22.06 4.40
CA ARG A 159 2.63 -22.54 4.76
C ARG A 159 2.66 -23.36 6.05
N SER A 160 1.62 -23.30 6.87
CA SER A 160 1.53 -24.08 8.11
C SER A 160 0.07 -24.29 8.49
N ARG A 161 -0.30 -25.54 8.79
CA ARG A 161 -1.65 -25.87 9.31
C ARG A 161 -1.85 -25.43 10.75
N GLU A 162 -0.77 -25.08 11.46
CA GLU A 162 -0.81 -24.64 12.86
C GLU A 162 -1.11 -23.15 13.02
N LEU A 163 -0.90 -22.36 11.95
CA LEU A 163 -1.15 -20.94 11.95
C LEU A 163 -2.44 -20.63 11.20
N LEU A 164 -3.26 -19.77 11.79
CA LEU A 164 -4.35 -19.10 11.13
C LEU A 164 -3.86 -17.82 10.45
N ARG A 165 -4.55 -17.44 9.38
CA ARG A 165 -4.36 -16.19 8.65
C ARG A 165 -5.59 -15.32 8.82
N ALA A 166 -5.39 -14.07 9.18
CA ALA A 166 -6.44 -13.06 9.21
C ALA A 166 -6.03 -11.78 8.48
N ARG A 167 -7.02 -10.93 8.19
CA ARG A 167 -6.85 -9.57 7.71
C ARG A 167 -7.29 -8.60 8.80
N THR A 168 -6.40 -7.68 9.17
CA THR A 168 -6.73 -6.59 10.09
C THR A 168 -7.62 -5.56 9.41
N GLU A 169 -8.15 -4.62 10.19
CA GLU A 169 -8.90 -3.45 9.71
C GLU A 169 -8.09 -2.59 8.71
N GLY A 170 -6.77 -2.54 8.85
CA GLY A 170 -5.85 -1.90 7.89
C GLY A 170 -5.55 -2.75 6.66
N ASN A 171 -6.26 -3.86 6.46
CA ASN A 171 -6.07 -4.86 5.41
C ASN A 171 -4.67 -5.54 5.44
N LYS A 172 -3.99 -5.50 6.58
CA LYS A 172 -2.68 -6.15 6.76
C LYS A 172 -2.88 -7.63 7.05
N MET A 173 -1.99 -8.47 6.52
CA MET A 173 -2.00 -9.89 6.81
C MET A 173 -1.44 -10.11 8.21
N VAL A 174 -2.13 -10.90 9.03
CA VAL A 174 -1.63 -11.35 10.33
C VAL A 174 -1.67 -12.88 10.42
N LEU A 175 -0.57 -13.47 10.90
CA LEU A 175 -0.44 -14.88 11.20
C LEU A 175 -0.38 -15.10 12.71
N PHE A 176 -1.20 -16.01 13.21
CA PHE A 176 -1.29 -16.30 14.66
C PHE A 176 -1.67 -17.75 14.90
N LYS A 177 -1.37 -18.27 16.09
CA LYS A 177 -1.80 -19.62 16.50
C LYS A 177 -3.28 -19.60 16.87
N GLY A 178 -4.06 -20.51 16.30
CA GLY A 178 -5.45 -20.69 16.71
C GLY A 178 -5.57 -21.31 18.10
N ASN A 179 -6.70 -21.10 18.76
CA ASN A 179 -7.05 -21.71 20.06
C ASN A 179 -7.89 -23.00 19.92
N GLY A 180 -7.97 -23.57 18.71
CA GLY A 180 -8.78 -24.75 18.40
C GLY A 180 -10.27 -24.49 18.17
N THR A 181 -10.80 -23.32 18.57
CA THR A 181 -12.21 -22.93 18.34
C THR A 181 -12.35 -21.81 17.31
N THR A 182 -11.28 -21.05 17.07
CA THR A 182 -11.26 -19.96 16.09
C THR A 182 -11.31 -20.51 14.67
N GLY A 183 -12.31 -20.07 13.90
CA GLY A 183 -12.56 -20.50 12.53
C GLY A 183 -12.64 -19.34 11.53
N ALA A 184 -12.69 -19.68 10.24
CA ALA A 184 -12.84 -18.69 9.18
C ALA A 184 -14.17 -17.91 9.31
N GLY A 185 -14.14 -16.62 8.99
CA GLY A 185 -15.29 -15.71 9.08
C GLY A 185 -15.49 -15.07 10.47
N GLN A 186 -14.67 -15.44 11.45
CA GLN A 186 -14.69 -14.79 12.77
C GLN A 186 -13.74 -13.60 12.81
N VAL A 187 -14.11 -12.56 13.55
CA VAL A 187 -13.23 -11.44 13.89
C VAL A 187 -12.69 -11.68 15.30
N VAL A 188 -11.37 -11.69 15.45
CA VAL A 188 -10.71 -11.93 16.75
C VAL A 188 -9.73 -10.81 17.07
N PRO A 189 -9.60 -10.41 18.35
CA PRO A 189 -8.57 -9.47 18.77
C PRO A 189 -7.21 -10.17 18.78
N ILE A 190 -6.22 -9.60 18.10
CA ILE A 190 -4.89 -10.16 17.96
C ILE A 190 -3.89 -9.12 18.44
N ARG A 191 -3.09 -9.47 19.45
CA ARG A 191 -1.94 -8.66 19.87
C ARG A 191 -0.79 -8.93 18.92
N ILE A 192 -0.25 -7.88 18.31
CA ILE A 192 0.88 -7.99 17.38
C ILE A 192 2.18 -8.14 18.18
N THR A 193 2.95 -9.19 17.91
CA THR A 193 4.17 -9.56 18.63
C THR A 193 5.43 -9.43 17.79
N SER A 194 5.32 -9.59 16.47
CA SER A 194 6.39 -9.28 15.53
C SER A 194 5.83 -8.87 14.17
N ALA A 195 6.69 -8.27 13.34
CA ALA A 195 6.31 -7.77 12.03
C ALA A 195 7.48 -7.85 11.05
N ASP A 196 7.19 -8.31 9.84
CA ASP A 196 8.07 -8.14 8.67
C ASP A 196 7.45 -7.15 7.66
N ALA A 197 8.07 -7.01 6.49
CA ALA A 197 7.61 -6.06 5.46
C ALA A 197 6.19 -6.35 4.94
N PHE A 198 5.72 -7.60 5.04
CA PHE A 198 4.49 -8.08 4.39
C PHE A 198 3.48 -8.67 5.37
N THR A 199 3.95 -9.12 6.54
CA THR A 199 3.19 -9.97 7.46
C THR A 199 3.38 -9.48 8.89
N LEU A 200 2.26 -9.33 9.59
CA LEU A 200 2.23 -9.21 11.04
C LEU A 200 2.15 -10.61 11.65
N HIS A 201 2.73 -10.78 12.82
CA HIS A 201 2.59 -11.97 13.63
C HIS A 201 2.02 -11.59 14.98
N GLY A 202 1.19 -12.46 15.54
CA GLY A 202 0.54 -12.18 16.81
C GLY A 202 -0.02 -13.40 17.50
N GLU A 203 -0.73 -13.10 18.58
CA GLU A 203 -1.46 -14.05 19.40
C GLU A 203 -2.85 -13.51 19.70
N ILE A 204 -3.83 -14.39 19.90
CA ILE A 204 -5.17 -13.97 20.31
C ILE A 204 -5.04 -13.24 21.64
N ALA A 205 -5.50 -11.98 21.69
CA ALA A 205 -5.54 -11.24 22.94
C ALA A 205 -6.60 -11.91 23.83
N GLY A 206 -6.19 -12.43 24.98
CA GLY A 206 -7.10 -13.06 25.93
C GLY A 206 -8.16 -12.08 26.42
N SER A 207 -9.40 -12.55 26.56
CA SER A 207 -10.43 -11.86 27.32
C SER A 207 -10.03 -11.90 28.79
N HIS A 208 -9.85 -10.75 29.43
CA HIS A 208 -9.99 -10.68 30.89
C HIS A 208 -11.48 -10.72 31.24
#